data_AF-A0A4Y1RTD9-F1
#
_entry.id   AF-A0A4Y1RTD9-F1
#
_cell.length_a   1.000
_cell.length_b   1.000
_cell.length_c   1.000
_cell.angle_alpha   90.00
_cell.angle_beta   90.00
_cell.angle_gamma   90.00
#
_symmetry.space_group_name_H-M   'P 1'
#
loop_
_entity.id
_entity.type
_entity.pdbx_description
1 polymer ?
#
loop_
_entity_poly.entity_id
_entity_poly.type
_entity_poly.pdbx_seq_one_letter_code
_entity_poly.pdbx_strand_id
1 'polypeptide(L)'
;MGSREIELGTSYNVEIISSITRLGANWSPNKLCSSHGCKSREIKLSGALAAAGLIAVHASKHLPDHQWEKYAVVTLLDCRSILEPPLSSNNLGFYHSAIMNTHDINGGNTLWELAKRCYNAFANAKNSNKHFTDMSDLNFLMCKAIENPGLTPSSSMRTAFISVFEDPVIDDSSEVHQELGVEDYEGCASVHGVGPSIAIFDTIRDGALNCACVYPSPLHSREQMQDLMDRMKRILVDGCDDVESES
;
A
#
# COMPACT_ATOMS: atom_id res chain seq x y z
N MET A 1 1.26 -31.95 33.59
CA MET A 1 -0.02 -31.92 32.86
C MET A 1 -1.01 -31.13 33.70
N GLY A 2 -1.35 -29.93 33.24
CA GLY A 2 -2.27 -29.02 33.90
C GLY A 2 -2.61 -27.95 32.89
N SER A 3 -3.60 -28.23 32.04
CA SER A 3 -4.14 -27.29 31.07
C SER A 3 -4.77 -26.14 31.84
N ARG A 4 -4.22 -24.93 31.70
CA ARG A 4 -4.94 -23.71 32.02
C ARG A 4 -5.56 -23.23 30.72
N GLU A 5 -6.87 -23.40 30.60
CA GLU A 5 -7.67 -22.59 29.69
C GLU A 5 -7.51 -21.14 30.12
N ILE A 6 -6.99 -20.32 29.20
CA ILE A 6 -7.00 -18.88 29.35
C ILE A 6 -8.34 -18.44 28.76
N GLU A 7 -9.32 -18.21 29.63
CA GLU A 7 -10.52 -17.44 29.27
C GLU A 7 -10.07 -16.01 28.92
N LEU A 8 -10.02 -15.71 27.62
CA LEU A 8 -9.89 -14.35 27.15
C LEU A 8 -11.25 -13.66 27.28
N GLY A 9 -11.32 -12.75 28.23
CA GLY A 9 -12.50 -11.95 28.56
C GLY A 9 -13.05 -11.22 27.33
N THR A 10 -14.37 -11.32 27.19
CA THR A 10 -15.19 -10.58 26.24
C THR A 10 -15.08 -9.07 26.47
N SER A 11 -14.54 -8.33 25.51
CA SER A 11 -14.76 -6.88 25.40
C SER A 11 -14.58 -6.42 23.96
N TYR A 12 -15.68 -6.04 23.31
CA TYR A 12 -15.82 -5.45 21.97
C TYR A 12 -15.41 -6.34 20.77
N ASN A 13 -16.20 -7.38 20.48
CA ASN A 13 -16.19 -8.02 19.17
C ASN A 13 -16.91 -7.11 18.15
N VAL A 14 -16.22 -6.09 17.64
CA VAL A 14 -16.52 -5.59 16.29
C VAL A 14 -15.78 -6.53 15.35
N GLU A 15 -16.51 -7.35 14.61
CA GLU A 15 -15.93 -8.20 13.56
C GLU A 15 -15.38 -7.28 12.47
N ILE A 16 -14.07 -7.02 12.48
CA ILE A 16 -13.40 -6.26 11.43
C ILE A 16 -13.20 -7.19 10.25
N ILE A 17 -14.06 -7.05 9.25
CA ILE A 17 -13.99 -7.79 7.99
C ILE A 17 -13.17 -6.96 6.99
N SER A 18 -12.20 -7.57 6.33
CA SER A 18 -11.50 -6.90 5.24
C SER A 18 -12.40 -6.81 4.02
N SER A 19 -12.60 -5.60 3.52
CA SER A 19 -13.34 -5.33 2.29
C SER A 19 -12.35 -4.97 1.18
N ILE A 20 -12.74 -5.33 -0.04
CA ILE A 20 -11.97 -5.05 -1.24
C ILE A 20 -12.79 -4.14 -2.14
N THR A 21 -12.16 -3.05 -2.57
CA THR A 21 -12.66 -2.19 -3.65
C THR A 21 -11.60 -2.18 -4.74
N ARG A 22 -12.03 -2.50 -5.96
CA ARG A 22 -11.14 -2.56 -7.13
C ARG A 22 -11.03 -1.22 -7.81
N LEU A 23 -9.82 -0.89 -8.22
CA LEU A 23 -9.60 -0.05 -9.39
C LEU A 23 -9.65 -0.94 -10.63
N GLY A 24 -10.87 -1.25 -11.07
CA GLY A 24 -11.09 -1.76 -12.43
C GLY A 24 -10.93 -0.61 -13.40
N ALA A 25 -9.74 -0.45 -13.98
CA ALA A 25 -9.54 0.45 -15.09
C ALA A 25 -9.10 -0.37 -16.29
N ASN A 26 -9.93 -0.37 -17.33
CA ASN A 26 -9.45 -0.62 -18.68
C ASN A 26 -8.56 0.58 -19.04
N TRP A 27 -7.29 0.53 -18.65
CA TRP A 27 -6.29 1.52 -19.06
C TRP A 27 -5.95 1.26 -20.53
N SER A 28 -6.60 1.97 -21.46
CA SER A 28 -6.11 2.13 -22.84
C SER A 28 -6.61 3.47 -23.39
N PRO A 29 -5.78 4.33 -24.02
CA PRO A 29 -4.44 4.10 -24.57
C PRO A 29 -3.35 4.89 -23.83
N ASN A 30 -3.16 4.67 -22.53
CA ASN A 30 -1.92 5.04 -21.84
C ASN A 30 -1.45 3.86 -20.98
N LYS A 31 -1.12 2.76 -21.68
CA LYS A 31 -0.56 1.50 -21.13
C LYS A 31 0.74 1.69 -20.35
N LEU A 32 1.28 2.90 -20.31
CA LEU A 32 2.68 3.10 -20.02
C LEU A 32 2.96 4.36 -19.25
N CYS A 33 1.99 5.25 -19.01
CA CYS A 33 2.33 6.58 -18.53
C CYS A 33 2.80 6.59 -17.06
N SER A 34 2.17 5.87 -16.13
CA SER A 34 2.74 5.77 -14.77
C SER A 34 4.09 5.03 -14.77
N SER A 35 4.28 4.02 -15.64
CA SER A 35 5.57 3.34 -15.80
C SER A 35 6.64 4.25 -16.45
N HIS A 36 6.29 5.06 -17.44
CA HIS A 36 7.17 5.98 -18.15
C HIS A 36 7.49 7.21 -17.32
N GLY A 37 6.48 7.80 -16.69
CA GLY A 37 6.63 8.89 -15.73
C GLY A 37 7.48 8.47 -14.53
N CYS A 38 7.30 7.25 -14.02
CA CYS A 38 8.18 6.71 -12.98
C CYS A 38 9.61 6.47 -13.52
N LYS A 39 9.76 5.82 -14.68
CA LYS A 39 11.07 5.55 -15.30
C LYS A 39 11.85 6.83 -15.62
N SER A 40 11.22 7.84 -16.22
CA SER A 40 11.86 9.11 -16.58
C SER A 40 12.32 9.91 -15.37
N ARG A 41 11.71 9.65 -14.20
CA ARG A 41 12.04 10.28 -12.92
C ARG A 41 12.91 9.40 -12.01
N GLU A 42 13.30 8.22 -12.49
CA GLU A 42 14.09 7.21 -11.77
C GLU A 42 13.46 6.74 -10.45
N ILE A 43 12.13 6.63 -10.43
CA ILE A 43 11.35 6.16 -9.28
C ILE A 43 10.59 4.88 -9.61
N LYS A 44 10.15 4.14 -8.57
CA LYS A 44 9.25 2.99 -8.73
C LYS A 44 7.77 3.41 -8.64
N LEU A 45 6.89 2.58 -9.21
CA LEU A 45 5.44 2.78 -9.19
C LEU A 45 4.88 2.94 -7.78
N SER A 46 5.46 2.23 -6.81
CA SER A 46 5.17 2.33 -5.39
C SER A 46 5.22 3.76 -4.85
N GLY A 47 6.18 4.57 -5.31
CA GLY A 47 6.27 5.99 -4.96
C GLY A 47 5.09 6.80 -5.49
N ALA A 48 4.67 6.55 -6.72
CA ALA A 48 3.51 7.23 -7.34
C ALA A 48 2.19 6.82 -6.67
N LEU A 49 2.00 5.53 -6.38
CA LEU A 49 0.81 5.02 -5.69
C LEU A 49 0.70 5.58 -4.26
N ALA A 50 1.82 5.61 -3.53
CA ALA A 50 1.87 6.22 -2.20
C ALA A 50 1.50 7.70 -2.27
N ALA A 51 2.14 8.46 -3.17
CA ALA A 51 1.87 9.89 -3.34
C ALA A 51 0.40 10.18 -3.70
N ALA A 52 -0.16 9.45 -4.66
CA ALA A 52 -1.56 9.58 -5.05
C ALA A 52 -2.50 9.31 -3.86
N GLY A 53 -2.21 8.27 -3.05
CA GLY A 53 -2.98 7.97 -1.84
C GLY A 53 -2.90 9.10 -0.80
N LEU A 54 -1.72 9.64 -0.56
CA LEU A 54 -1.50 10.73 0.39
C LEU A 54 -2.19 12.04 -0.02
N ILE A 55 -2.12 12.40 -1.30
CA ILE A 55 -2.83 13.58 -1.84
C ILE A 55 -4.34 13.36 -1.76
N ALA A 56 -4.83 12.18 -2.16
CA ALA A 56 -6.25 11.87 -2.16
C ALA A 56 -6.86 11.92 -0.75
N VAL A 57 -6.18 11.38 0.27
CA VAL A 57 -6.69 11.43 1.65
C VAL A 57 -6.66 12.84 2.22
N HIS A 58 -5.62 13.63 1.96
CA HIS A 58 -5.56 15.04 2.38
C HIS A 58 -6.72 15.83 1.76
N ALA A 59 -6.93 15.69 0.45
CA ALA A 59 -8.02 16.33 -0.27
C ALA A 59 -9.41 15.92 0.26
N SER A 60 -9.59 14.65 0.65
CA SER A 60 -10.86 14.15 1.20
C SER A 60 -11.28 14.80 2.52
N LYS A 61 -10.31 15.32 3.29
CA LYS A 61 -10.56 15.98 4.57
C LYS A 61 -11.03 17.43 4.42
N HIS A 62 -11.02 18.00 3.21
CA HIS A 62 -11.42 19.38 2.93
C HIS A 62 -10.70 20.42 3.81
N LEU A 63 -9.42 20.16 4.10
CA LEU A 63 -8.58 21.06 4.89
C LEU A 63 -8.15 22.25 4.03
N PRO A 64 -7.85 23.42 4.64
CA PRO A 64 -7.22 24.53 3.93
C PRO A 64 -5.88 24.10 3.31
N ASP A 65 -5.53 24.63 2.13
CA ASP A 65 -4.32 24.22 1.39
C ASP A 65 -3.01 24.37 2.17
N HIS A 66 -2.96 25.33 3.09
CA HIS A 66 -1.79 25.60 3.93
C HIS A 66 -1.71 24.68 5.17
N GLN A 67 -2.75 23.88 5.45
CA GLN A 67 -2.76 22.97 6.58
C GLN A 67 -1.96 21.72 6.25
N TRP A 68 -0.94 21.49 7.07
CA TRP A 68 -0.06 20.34 6.98
C TRP A 68 -0.60 19.17 7.81
N GLU A 69 -0.56 17.98 7.24
CA GLU A 69 -0.87 16.72 7.91
C GLU A 69 0.27 15.73 7.70
N LYS A 70 0.59 14.96 8.74
CA LYS A 70 1.61 13.92 8.67
C LYS A 70 0.98 12.56 8.42
N TYR A 71 1.40 11.88 7.37
CA TYR A 71 0.95 10.54 7.02
C TYR A 71 2.14 9.57 6.97
N ALA A 72 1.90 8.33 7.39
CA ALA A 72 2.87 7.25 7.25
C ALA A 72 2.52 6.33 6.08
N VAL A 73 3.56 5.88 5.38
CA VAL A 73 3.52 4.93 4.27
C VAL A 73 4.35 3.71 4.66
N VAL A 74 3.83 2.51 4.44
CA VAL A 74 4.57 1.26 4.59
C VAL A 74 4.86 0.69 3.21
N THR A 75 6.13 0.50 2.88
CA THR A 75 6.54 -0.17 1.64
C THR A 75 6.99 -1.59 1.94
N LEU A 76 6.35 -2.57 1.32
CA LEU A 76 6.66 -4.00 1.45
C LEU A 76 7.69 -4.39 0.39
N LEU A 77 8.77 -5.07 0.80
CA LEU A 77 9.85 -5.50 -0.08
C LEU A 77 10.00 -7.03 -0.03
N ASP A 78 10.13 -7.68 -1.19
CA ASP A 78 10.36 -9.12 -1.26
C ASP A 78 11.80 -9.43 -0.82
N CYS A 79 11.96 -10.20 0.26
CA CYS A 79 13.25 -10.58 0.80
C CYS A 79 13.78 -11.91 0.25
N ARG A 80 13.06 -12.63 -0.61
CA ARG A 80 13.48 -13.97 -1.09
C ARG A 80 14.90 -14.01 -1.65
N SER A 81 15.30 -12.99 -2.40
CA SER A 81 16.61 -12.91 -3.06
C SER A 81 17.78 -12.70 -2.09
N ILE A 82 17.50 -12.25 -0.86
CA ILE A 82 18.50 -11.94 0.17
C ILE A 82 18.47 -12.93 1.34
N LEU A 83 17.64 -13.98 1.27
CA LEU A 83 17.68 -15.10 2.21
C LEU A 83 18.88 -16.01 1.95
N GLU A 84 19.27 -16.79 2.96
CA GLU A 84 20.35 -17.78 2.85
C GLU A 84 19.80 -19.20 3.16
N PRO A 85 19.62 -20.08 2.13
CA PRO A 85 19.82 -19.82 0.70
C PRO A 85 18.71 -18.94 0.10
N PRO A 86 18.99 -18.24 -1.03
CA PRO A 86 17.96 -17.46 -1.72
C PRO A 86 16.80 -18.35 -2.17
N LEU A 87 15.58 -17.82 -2.06
CA LEU A 87 14.37 -18.52 -2.47
C LEU A 87 13.90 -18.05 -3.85
N SER A 88 13.32 -18.96 -4.64
CA SER A 88 12.62 -18.60 -5.87
C SER A 88 11.20 -18.11 -5.59
N SER A 89 10.60 -17.39 -6.54
CA SER A 89 9.20 -16.92 -6.49
C SER A 89 8.18 -18.05 -6.32
N ASN A 90 8.52 -19.28 -6.70
CA ASN A 90 7.66 -20.46 -6.54
C ASN A 90 7.57 -20.96 -5.09
N ASN A 91 8.35 -20.40 -4.17
CA ASN A 91 8.23 -20.70 -2.75
C ASN A 91 7.04 -19.95 -2.17
N LEU A 92 6.01 -20.72 -1.81
CA LEU A 92 4.76 -20.21 -1.23
C LEU A 92 4.99 -19.75 0.21
N GLY A 93 4.56 -18.53 0.51
CA GLY A 93 4.68 -17.94 1.83
C GLY A 93 4.80 -16.43 1.82
N PHE A 94 4.79 -15.83 3.01
CA PHE A 94 5.00 -14.40 3.20
C PHE A 94 6.48 -14.15 3.50
N TYR A 95 7.20 -13.62 2.51
CA TYR A 95 8.64 -13.35 2.58
C TYR A 95 8.95 -11.85 2.46
N HIS A 96 7.99 -10.99 2.80
CA HIS A 96 8.18 -9.55 2.71
C HIS A 96 8.66 -8.97 4.04
N SER A 97 9.63 -8.06 3.98
CA SER A 97 9.87 -7.09 5.05
C SER A 97 9.08 -5.81 4.78
N ALA A 98 9.04 -4.89 5.74
CA ALA A 98 8.33 -3.63 5.67
C ALA A 98 9.23 -2.48 6.12
N ILE A 99 9.23 -1.38 5.35
CA ILE A 99 9.84 -0.11 5.74
C ILE A 99 8.73 0.92 5.88
N MET A 100 8.68 1.60 7.03
CA MET A 100 7.75 2.68 7.28
C MET A 100 8.45 4.05 7.16
N ASN A 101 7.88 4.95 6.37
CA ASN A 101 8.32 6.34 6.26
C ASN A 101 7.16 7.29 6.56
N THR A 102 7.46 8.48 7.09
CA THR A 102 6.47 9.54 7.32
C THR A 102 6.69 10.71 6.38
N HIS A 103 5.60 11.33 5.95
CA HIS A 103 5.59 12.44 5.01
C HIS A 103 4.60 13.52 5.46
N ASP A 104 5.05 14.78 5.43
CA ASP A 104 4.22 15.94 5.69
C ASP A 104 3.56 16.42 4.38
N ILE A 105 2.24 16.52 4.37
CA ILE A 105 1.41 16.76 3.18
C ILE A 105 0.55 18.01 3.38
N ASN A 106 0.45 18.82 2.33
CA ASN A 106 -0.44 19.97 2.22
C ASN A 106 -1.16 19.99 0.85
N GLY A 107 -2.04 20.96 0.62
CA GLY A 107 -2.82 21.05 -0.62
C GLY A 107 -2.02 21.44 -1.87
N GLY A 108 -0.77 21.88 -1.72
CA GLY A 108 0.10 22.31 -2.82
C GLY A 108 1.03 21.21 -3.35
N ASN A 109 1.03 20.01 -2.78
CA ASN A 109 1.92 18.93 -3.24
C ASN A 109 1.49 18.38 -4.60
N THR A 110 2.40 18.40 -5.58
CA THR A 110 2.20 17.74 -6.88
C THR A 110 2.49 16.23 -6.80
N LEU A 111 1.90 15.45 -7.71
CA LEU A 111 2.11 13.99 -7.74
C LEU A 111 3.59 13.64 -7.81
N TRP A 112 4.32 14.18 -8.79
CA TRP A 112 5.68 13.74 -9.09
C TRP A 112 6.70 14.21 -8.06
N GLU A 113 6.54 15.40 -7.50
CA GLU A 113 7.37 15.87 -6.38
C GLU A 113 7.21 14.93 -5.18
N LEU A 114 5.96 14.62 -4.82
CA LEU A 114 5.66 13.77 -3.68
C LEU A 114 6.10 12.32 -3.94
N ALA A 115 5.89 11.79 -5.15
CA ALA A 115 6.28 10.44 -5.53
C ALA A 115 7.80 10.25 -5.41
N LYS A 116 8.58 11.24 -5.86
CA LYS A 116 10.04 11.23 -5.72
C LYS A 116 10.46 11.30 -4.26
N ARG A 117 9.78 12.11 -3.44
CA ARG A 117 10.03 12.19 -2.00
C ARG A 117 9.73 10.87 -1.28
N CYS A 118 8.59 10.23 -1.58
CA CYS A 118 8.23 8.93 -1.03
C CYS A 118 9.23 7.85 -1.43
N TYR A 119 9.56 7.75 -2.72
CA TYR A 119 10.51 6.76 -3.21
C TYR A 119 11.92 6.95 -2.62
N ASN A 120 12.44 8.17 -2.60
CA ASN A 120 13.77 8.44 -2.05
C ASN A 120 13.87 8.12 -0.56
N ALA A 121 12.83 8.43 0.22
CA ALA A 121 12.80 8.08 1.65
C ALA A 121 12.88 6.56 1.86
N PHE A 122 12.12 5.80 1.06
CA PHE A 122 12.16 4.35 1.06
C PHE A 122 13.53 3.81 0.61
N ALA A 123 14.03 4.25 -0.55
CA ALA A 123 15.28 3.77 -1.13
C ALA A 123 16.47 4.03 -0.20
N ASN A 124 16.53 5.20 0.43
CA ASN A 124 17.56 5.52 1.41
C ASN A 124 17.48 4.62 2.66
N ALA A 125 16.27 4.34 3.15
CA ALA A 125 16.06 3.42 4.27
C ALA A 125 16.47 1.99 3.91
N LYS A 126 16.10 1.52 2.71
CA LYS A 126 16.48 0.19 2.19
C LYS A 126 18.00 0.07 2.07
N ASN A 127 18.67 1.06 1.48
CA ASN A 127 20.12 1.11 1.32
C ASN A 127 20.87 1.16 2.65
N SER A 128 20.22 1.61 3.72
CA SER A 128 20.74 1.61 5.08
C SER A 128 20.41 0.33 5.86
N ASN A 129 19.89 -0.71 5.20
CA ASN A 129 19.45 -1.98 5.80
C ASN A 129 18.36 -1.85 6.88
N LYS A 130 17.56 -0.77 6.85
CA LYS A 130 16.50 -0.55 7.84
C LYS A 130 15.43 -1.63 7.87
N HIS A 131 15.19 -2.29 6.75
CA HIS A 131 14.28 -3.44 6.66
C HIS A 131 14.69 -4.63 7.55
N PHE A 132 15.95 -4.69 8.00
CA PHE A 132 16.41 -5.68 8.96
C PHE A 132 16.43 -5.15 10.39
N THR A 133 16.92 -3.92 10.59
CA THR A 133 17.06 -3.33 11.93
C THR A 133 15.72 -2.91 12.52
N ASP A 134 14.86 -2.30 11.70
CA ASP A 134 13.59 -1.76 12.18
C ASP A 134 12.56 -2.88 12.37
N MET A 135 12.71 -4.02 11.70
CA MET A 135 11.74 -5.12 11.75
C MET A 135 11.65 -5.75 13.15
N SER A 136 12.76 -5.89 13.89
CA SER A 136 12.71 -6.40 15.27
C SER A 136 11.94 -5.46 16.19
N ASP A 137 12.22 -4.16 16.09
CA ASP A 137 11.62 -3.13 16.93
C ASP A 137 10.15 -2.94 16.58
N LEU A 138 9.82 -2.90 15.29
CA LEU A 138 8.44 -2.82 14.80
C LEU A 138 7.64 -4.06 15.23
N ASN A 139 8.17 -5.27 15.07
CA ASN A 139 7.46 -6.48 15.51
C ASN A 139 7.23 -6.48 17.02
N PHE A 140 8.24 -6.10 17.81
CA PHE A 140 8.09 -5.96 19.25
C PHE A 140 7.02 -4.93 19.63
N LEU A 141 7.06 -3.74 19.03
CA LEU A 141 6.09 -2.67 19.27
C LEU A 141 4.67 -3.07 18.84
N MET A 142 4.53 -3.76 17.70
CA MET A 142 3.25 -4.30 17.23
C MET A 142 2.68 -5.31 18.22
N CYS A 143 3.49 -6.26 18.72
CA CYS A 143 3.06 -7.19 19.76
C CYS A 143 2.58 -6.45 21.01
N LYS A 144 3.31 -5.41 21.45
CA LYS A 144 2.91 -4.61 22.62
C LYS A 144 1.62 -3.82 22.41
N ALA A 145 1.42 -3.28 21.21
CA ALA A 145 0.19 -2.58 20.83
C ALA A 145 -1.01 -3.54 20.77
N ILE A 146 -0.81 -4.77 20.27
CA ILE A 146 -1.84 -5.82 20.26
C ILE A 146 -2.21 -6.25 21.70
N GLU A 147 -1.20 -6.47 22.54
CA GLU A 147 -1.41 -6.85 23.95
C GLU A 147 -2.07 -5.71 24.76
N ASN A 148 -1.83 -4.45 24.38
CA ASN A 148 -2.28 -3.28 25.12
C ASN A 148 -2.82 -2.18 24.17
N PRO A 149 -3.99 -2.36 23.54
CA PRO A 149 -4.52 -1.39 22.59
C PRO A 149 -4.74 0.00 23.20
N GLY A 150 -4.94 0.11 24.51
CA GLY A 150 -5.04 1.38 25.24
C GLY A 150 -3.79 2.28 25.15
N LEU A 151 -2.64 1.74 24.75
CA LEU A 151 -1.39 2.51 24.59
C LEU A 151 -1.29 3.26 23.26
N THR A 152 -2.16 2.99 22.29
CA THR A 152 -2.17 3.73 21.03
C THR A 152 -3.17 4.89 21.07
N PRO A 153 -2.95 5.98 20.31
CA PRO A 153 -3.90 7.08 20.21
C PRO A 153 -5.29 6.58 19.81
N SER A 154 -6.31 6.91 20.61
CA SER A 154 -7.69 6.43 20.43
C SER A 154 -7.85 4.91 20.42
N SER A 155 -6.89 4.17 20.99
CA SER A 155 -6.77 2.72 20.85
C SER A 155 -6.75 2.22 19.40
N SER A 156 -6.33 3.10 18.48
CA SER A 156 -6.22 2.80 17.06
C SER A 156 -5.01 1.91 16.84
N MET A 157 -5.25 0.74 16.25
CA MET A 157 -4.20 -0.16 15.79
C MET A 157 -3.68 0.25 14.39
N ARG A 158 -3.95 1.48 13.94
CA ARG A 158 -3.50 2.00 12.64
C ARG A 158 -2.16 2.71 12.76
N THR A 159 -1.10 2.03 12.33
CA THR A 159 0.29 2.53 12.39
C THR A 159 0.65 3.37 11.18
N ALA A 160 -0.07 3.19 10.07
CA ALA A 160 0.13 3.94 8.84
C ALA A 160 -1.18 4.21 8.12
N PHE A 161 -1.13 5.12 7.14
CA PHE A 161 -2.26 5.34 6.26
C PHE A 161 -2.32 4.25 5.19
N ILE A 162 -1.27 4.13 4.37
CA ILE A 162 -1.25 3.26 3.18
C ILE A 162 -0.07 2.30 3.23
N SER A 163 -0.28 1.07 2.78
CA SER A 163 0.81 0.19 2.32
C SER A 163 0.80 -0.06 0.82
N VAL A 164 2.00 -0.13 0.26
CA VAL A 164 2.28 -0.45 -1.16
C VAL A 164 3.39 -1.49 -1.24
N PHE A 165 3.48 -2.22 -2.34
CA PHE A 165 4.61 -3.12 -2.63
C PHE A 165 5.70 -2.35 -3.36
N GLU A 166 6.97 -2.65 -3.08
CA GLU A 166 8.10 -2.01 -3.76
C GLU A 166 8.03 -2.25 -5.28
N ASP A 167 7.81 -3.51 -5.65
CA ASP A 167 7.77 -3.99 -7.02
C ASP A 167 6.36 -4.55 -7.33
N PRO A 168 5.74 -4.15 -8.45
CA PRO A 168 4.46 -4.69 -8.88
C PRO A 168 4.58 -6.17 -9.24
N VAL A 169 3.48 -6.91 -9.12
CA VAL A 169 3.35 -8.21 -9.78
C VAL A 169 3.20 -7.99 -11.28
N ILE A 170 4.03 -8.63 -12.10
CA ILE A 170 3.87 -8.63 -13.56
C ILE A 170 3.20 -9.94 -13.95
N ASP A 171 2.05 -9.83 -14.63
CA ASP A 171 1.29 -10.96 -15.15
C ASP A 171 1.04 -10.79 -16.65
N ASP A 172 1.82 -11.54 -17.43
CA ASP A 172 1.68 -11.64 -18.88
C ASP A 172 1.11 -13.02 -19.29
N SER A 173 0.41 -13.71 -18.38
CA SER A 173 -0.09 -15.08 -18.60
C SER A 173 -1.53 -15.14 -19.12
N SER A 174 -1.99 -14.08 -19.78
CA SER A 174 -3.36 -13.95 -20.30
C SER A 174 -3.77 -15.08 -21.24
N GLU A 175 -2.88 -15.57 -22.10
CA GLU A 175 -3.14 -16.74 -22.97
C GLU A 175 -3.41 -18.01 -22.14
N VAL A 176 -2.60 -18.26 -21.11
CA VAL A 176 -2.76 -19.42 -20.22
C VAL A 176 -4.04 -19.32 -19.39
N HIS A 177 -4.37 -18.12 -18.91
CA HIS A 177 -5.62 -17.86 -18.19
C HIS A 177 -6.85 -18.16 -19.07
N GLN A 178 -6.82 -17.77 -20.35
CA GLN A 178 -7.89 -18.07 -21.31
C GLN A 178 -8.04 -19.57 -21.54
N GLU A 179 -6.93 -20.31 -21.72
CA GLU A 179 -6.95 -21.77 -21.89
C GLU A 179 -7.56 -22.48 -20.66
N LEU A 180 -7.31 -21.96 -19.46
CA LEU A 180 -7.82 -22.50 -18.20
C LEU A 180 -9.24 -22.02 -17.87
N GLY A 181 -9.83 -21.13 -18.66
CA GLY A 181 -11.15 -20.54 -18.40
C GLY A 181 -11.18 -19.60 -17.19
N VAL A 182 -10.03 -19.04 -16.80
CA VAL A 182 -9.95 -18.04 -15.72
C VAL A 182 -10.45 -16.69 -16.26
N GLU A 183 -11.63 -16.27 -15.80
CA GLU A 183 -12.23 -15.00 -16.23
C GLU A 183 -11.63 -13.79 -15.51
N ASP A 184 -11.37 -13.91 -14.20
CA ASP A 184 -10.80 -12.85 -13.37
C ASP A 184 -10.28 -13.42 -12.04
N TYR A 185 -9.29 -12.75 -11.45
CA TYR A 185 -8.75 -13.07 -10.14
C TYR A 185 -8.12 -11.84 -9.48
N GLU A 186 -7.94 -11.88 -8.17
CA GLU A 186 -7.32 -10.81 -7.41
C GLU A 186 -6.52 -11.38 -6.25
N GLY A 187 -5.26 -10.98 -6.17
CA GLY A 187 -4.38 -11.32 -5.06
C GLY A 187 -4.43 -10.23 -4.02
N CYS A 188 -4.76 -10.58 -2.78
CA CYS A 188 -4.81 -9.66 -1.65
C CYS A 188 -4.27 -10.35 -0.41
N ALA A 189 -3.61 -9.59 0.46
CA ALA A 189 -3.26 -9.99 1.80
C ALA A 189 -3.94 -9.07 2.80
N SER A 190 -4.44 -9.63 3.89
CA SER A 190 -5.02 -8.88 4.99
C SER A 190 -4.26 -9.19 6.26
N VAL A 191 -3.80 -8.15 6.96
CA VAL A 191 -3.26 -8.26 8.31
C VAL A 191 -4.32 -7.75 9.27
N HIS A 192 -4.94 -8.65 10.04
CA HIS A 192 -5.91 -8.29 11.06
C HIS A 192 -5.19 -7.88 12.34
N GLY A 193 -5.61 -6.77 12.95
CA GLY A 193 -4.99 -6.21 14.16
C GLY A 193 -4.31 -4.87 13.90
N VAL A 194 -2.98 -4.85 13.98
CA VAL A 194 -2.12 -3.67 13.84
C VAL A 194 -1.56 -3.55 12.43
N GLY A 195 -1.72 -2.39 11.80
CA GLY A 195 -1.21 -2.17 10.44
C GLY A 195 -1.73 -0.90 9.76
N PRO A 196 -1.44 -0.73 8.47
CA PRO A 196 -1.94 0.38 7.66
C PRO A 196 -3.47 0.44 7.62
N SER A 197 -4.01 1.63 7.33
CA SER A 197 -5.45 1.84 7.19
C SER A 197 -5.98 1.29 5.87
N ILE A 198 -5.18 1.34 4.81
CA ILE A 198 -5.46 0.74 3.52
C ILE A 198 -4.21 0.06 2.96
N ALA A 199 -4.41 -0.94 2.11
CA ALA A 199 -3.34 -1.59 1.35
C ALA A 199 -3.68 -1.57 -0.14
N ILE A 200 -2.72 -1.14 -0.96
CA ILE A 200 -2.81 -1.18 -2.41
C ILE A 200 -1.99 -2.37 -2.92
N PHE A 201 -2.65 -3.26 -3.65
CA PHE A 201 -2.03 -4.38 -4.35
C PHE A 201 -2.03 -4.06 -5.84
N ASP A 202 -0.86 -3.74 -6.37
CA ASP A 202 -0.67 -3.43 -7.78
C ASP A 202 -0.20 -4.66 -8.58
N THR A 203 -0.83 -4.84 -9.73
CA THR A 203 -0.46 -5.85 -10.73
C THR A 203 -0.46 -5.19 -12.10
N ILE A 204 0.58 -5.43 -12.89
CA ILE A 204 0.62 -5.05 -14.29
C ILE A 204 0.18 -6.26 -15.10
N ARG A 205 -1.01 -6.19 -15.71
CA ARG A 205 -1.59 -7.25 -16.56
C ARG A 205 -1.62 -6.80 -18.00
N ASP A 206 -0.94 -7.50 -18.90
CA ASP A 206 -0.86 -7.15 -20.33
C ASP A 206 -0.46 -5.67 -20.57
N GLY A 207 0.43 -5.16 -19.71
CA GLY A 207 0.87 -3.77 -19.69
C GLY A 207 -0.09 -2.76 -19.03
N ALA A 208 -1.24 -3.17 -18.51
CA ALA A 208 -2.17 -2.28 -17.80
C ALA A 208 -2.02 -2.39 -16.28
N LEU A 209 -2.05 -1.25 -15.58
CA LEU A 209 -2.03 -1.22 -14.13
C LEU A 209 -3.41 -1.60 -13.56
N ASN A 210 -3.46 -2.69 -12.80
CA ASN A 210 -4.60 -3.10 -12.01
C ASN A 210 -4.27 -2.91 -10.52
N CYS A 211 -5.15 -2.28 -9.76
CA CYS A 211 -4.96 -2.06 -8.33
C CYS A 211 -6.16 -2.55 -7.52
N ALA A 212 -5.89 -3.37 -6.50
CA ALA A 212 -6.84 -3.66 -5.44
C ALA A 212 -6.61 -2.74 -4.25
N CYS A 213 -7.67 -2.18 -3.67
CA CYS A 213 -7.63 -1.53 -2.37
C CYS A 213 -8.31 -2.39 -1.33
N VAL A 214 -7.53 -2.84 -0.35
CA VAL A 214 -8.00 -3.63 0.79
C VAL A 214 -8.05 -2.73 2.01
N TYR A 215 -9.19 -2.73 2.70
CA TYR A 215 -9.41 -1.87 3.85
C TYR A 215 -10.31 -2.54 4.89
N PRO A 216 -10.21 -2.16 6.17
CA PRO A 216 -11.03 -2.67 7.25
C PRO A 216 -12.45 -2.09 7.22
N SER A 217 -13.45 -2.96 7.17
CA SER A 217 -14.87 -2.63 7.37
C SER A 217 -15.32 -3.14 8.76
N PRO A 218 -16.15 -2.40 9.50
CA PRO A 218 -16.85 -1.16 9.13
C PRO A 218 -16.06 0.13 9.40
N LEU A 219 -14.75 0.05 9.70
CA LEU A 219 -13.93 1.23 10.00
C LEU A 219 -13.92 2.24 8.84
N HIS A 220 -13.88 1.76 7.61
CA HIS A 220 -14.10 2.55 6.41
C HIS A 220 -15.33 2.03 5.66
N SER A 221 -16.17 2.96 5.20
CA SER A 221 -17.31 2.60 4.35
C SER A 221 -16.87 2.35 2.92
N ARG A 222 -17.69 1.61 2.15
CA ARG A 222 -17.43 1.38 0.72
C ARG A 222 -17.42 2.68 -0.07
N GLU A 223 -18.34 3.58 0.23
CA GLU A 223 -18.48 4.88 -0.44
C GLU A 223 -17.26 5.76 -0.18
N GLN A 224 -16.79 5.81 1.06
CA GLN A 224 -15.58 6.55 1.43
C GLN A 224 -14.36 6.04 0.68
N MET A 225 -14.19 4.72 0.61
CA MET A 225 -13.05 4.11 -0.08
C MET A 225 -13.17 4.22 -1.60
N GLN A 226 -14.39 4.18 -2.15
CA GLN A 226 -14.59 4.43 -3.58
C GLN A 226 -14.21 5.87 -3.96
N ASP A 227 -14.66 6.88 -3.19
CA ASP A 227 -14.29 8.28 -3.44
C ASP A 227 -12.77 8.49 -3.34
N LEU A 228 -12.12 7.87 -2.34
CA LEU A 228 -10.66 7.90 -2.20
C LEU A 228 -9.97 7.32 -3.45
N MET A 229 -10.41 6.14 -3.91
CA MET A 229 -9.83 5.46 -5.07
C MET A 229 -10.08 6.23 -6.38
N ASP A 230 -11.25 6.84 -6.53
CA ASP A 230 -11.57 7.68 -7.70
C ASP A 230 -10.69 8.94 -7.75
N ARG A 231 -10.39 9.54 -6.58
CA ARG A 231 -9.43 10.65 -6.47
C ARG A 231 -8.02 10.21 -6.81
N MET A 232 -7.55 9.09 -6.26
CA MET A 232 -6.23 8.53 -6.58
C MET A 232 -6.08 8.30 -8.09
N LYS A 233 -7.12 7.75 -8.72
CA LYS A 233 -7.16 7.56 -10.17
C LYS A 233 -7.01 8.87 -10.93
N ARG A 234 -7.79 9.90 -10.58
CA ARG A 234 -7.68 11.23 -11.21
C ARG A 234 -6.28 11.79 -11.07
N ILE A 235 -5.72 11.78 -9.86
CA ILE A 235 -4.36 12.28 -9.60
C ILE A 235 -3.31 11.58 -10.49
N LEU A 236 -3.41 10.24 -10.63
CA LEU A 236 -2.49 9.46 -11.47
C LEU A 236 -2.66 9.75 -12.97
N VAL A 237 -3.90 10.03 -13.42
CA VAL A 237 -4.21 10.37 -14.82
C VAL A 237 -3.82 11.81 -15.14
N ASP A 238 -4.14 12.76 -14.27
CA ASP A 238 -3.80 14.17 -14.46
C ASP A 238 -2.28 14.37 -14.47
N GLY A 239 -1.56 13.68 -13.57
CA GLY A 239 -0.10 13.68 -13.58
C GLY A 239 0.51 13.02 -14.82
N CYS A 240 -0.27 12.28 -15.59
CA CYS A 240 0.16 11.71 -16.87
C CYS A 240 0.12 12.74 -18.01
N ASP A 241 -0.91 13.58 -18.02
CA ASP A 241 -1.04 14.67 -19.00
C ASP A 241 0.11 15.69 -18.84
N ASP A 242 0.56 15.93 -17.60
CA ASP A 242 1.73 16.78 -17.32
C ASP A 242 3.00 16.25 -18.02
N VAL A 243 3.20 14.93 -18.07
CA VAL A 243 4.39 14.32 -18.70
C VAL A 243 4.37 14.46 -20.22
N GLU A 244 3.20 14.35 -20.84
CA GLU A 244 3.03 14.52 -22.30
C GLU A 244 3.22 15.99 -22.72
N SER A 245 2.94 16.95 -21.82
CA SER A 245 3.14 18.38 -22.08
C SER A 245 4.60 18.85 -21.99
N GLU A 246 5.45 18.08 -21.29
CA GLU A 246 6.88 18.38 -21.09
C GLU A 246 7.80 17.71 -22.14
N SER A 247 7.25 16.87 -23.02
CA SER A 247 7.97 16.09 -24.05
C SER A 247 7.80 16.64 -25.46
#